data_AF-A0A919ZZT8-F1
#
_entry.id   AF-A0A919ZZT8-F1
#
_cell.length_a   1.000
_cell.length_b   1.000
_cell.length_c   1.000
_cell.angle_alpha   90.00
_cell.angle_beta   90.00
_cell.angle_gamma   90.00
#
_symmetry.space_group_name_H-M   'P 1'
#
loop_
_entity.id
_entity.type
_entity.pdbx_description
1 polymer ?
#
loop_
_entity_poly.entity_id
_entity_poly.type
_entity_poly.pdbx_seq_one_letter_code
_entity_poly.pdbx_strand_id
1 'polypeptide(L)'
;MRTVVLIIVALIIAFFLYQAFSNQTIEEEVAQAQKPIHPETIAAYQNNCASCHGVNLQGQEGWQNTLDEDGHRLAPPLNGTGHTWHHSPEYLFQVIKLITYIRQEWPVQIQDVYNSRYE
;
A
#
# COMPACT_ATOMS: atom_id res chain seq x y z
N MET A 1 -13.32 -40.46 37.12
CA MET A 1 -14.19 -39.26 37.18
C MET A 1 -13.41 -37.98 37.46
N ARG A 2 -12.64 -37.89 38.56
CA ARG A 2 -11.88 -36.66 38.92
C ARG A 2 -10.91 -36.15 37.84
N THR A 3 -10.15 -37.06 37.21
CA THR A 3 -9.20 -36.73 36.12
C THR A 3 -9.90 -36.23 34.86
N VAL A 4 -11.07 -36.80 34.53
CA VAL A 4 -11.86 -36.40 33.35
C VAL A 4 -12.41 -34.98 33.54
N VAL A 5 -12.90 -34.65 34.73
CA VAL A 5 -13.38 -33.30 35.07
C VAL A 5 -12.27 -32.26 34.94
N LEU A 6 -11.05 -32.56 35.41
CA LEU A 6 -9.91 -31.65 35.30
C LEU A 6 -9.50 -31.39 33.85
N ILE A 7 -9.53 -32.41 32.99
CA ILE A 7 -9.24 -32.26 31.56
C ILE A 7 -10.29 -31.36 30.88
N ILE A 8 -11.58 -31.58 31.17
CA ILE A 8 -12.65 -30.75 30.60
C ILE A 8 -12.50 -29.29 31.01
N VAL A 9 -12.22 -29.03 32.30
CA VAL A 9 -12.01 -27.66 32.80
C VAL A 9 -10.80 -27.01 32.12
N ALA A 10 -9.69 -27.73 31.96
CA ALA A 10 -8.50 -27.22 31.28
C ALA A 10 -8.77 -26.87 29.81
N LEU A 11 -9.54 -27.70 29.09
CA LEU A 11 -9.91 -27.44 27.70
C LEU A 11 -10.84 -26.23 27.55
N ILE A 12 -11.78 -26.06 28.48
CA ILE A 12 -12.67 -24.88 28.51
C ILE A 12 -11.85 -23.61 28.73
N ILE A 13 -10.92 -23.61 29.70
CA ILE A 13 -10.04 -22.47 29.95
C ILE A 13 -9.19 -22.16 28.72
N ALA A 14 -8.59 -23.18 28.10
CA ALA A 14 -7.78 -23.01 26.89
C ALA A 14 -8.60 -22.41 25.73
N PHE A 15 -9.85 -22.86 25.54
CA PHE A 15 -10.76 -22.30 24.53
C PHE A 15 -11.07 -20.83 24.78
N PHE A 16 -11.40 -20.43 26.01
CA PHE A 16 -11.66 -19.03 26.34
C PHE A 16 -10.41 -18.15 26.22
N LEU A 17 -9.23 -18.65 26.59
CA LEU A 17 -7.97 -17.93 26.37
C LEU A 17 -7.66 -17.74 24.89
N TYR A 18 -7.90 -18.76 24.05
CA TYR A 18 -7.74 -18.66 22.61
C TYR A 18 -8.67 -17.61 21.99
N GLN A 19 -9.95 -17.62 22.38
CA GLN A 19 -10.94 -16.64 21.90
C GLN A 19 -10.62 -15.21 22.35
N ALA A 20 -10.15 -15.02 23.59
CA ALA A 20 -9.78 -13.70 24.09
C ALA A 20 -8.56 -13.12 23.35
N PHE A 21 -7.54 -13.95 23.10
CA PHE A 21 -6.35 -13.53 22.36
C PHE A 21 -6.65 -13.23 20.89
N SER A 22 -7.46 -14.06 20.21
CA SER A 22 -7.82 -13.84 18.81
C SER A 22 -8.67 -12.58 18.61
N ASN A 23 -9.61 -12.29 19.53
CA ASN A 23 -10.38 -11.06 19.47
C ASN A 23 -9.50 -9.81 19.61
N GLN A 24 -8.52 -9.83 20.52
CA GLN A 24 -7.61 -8.70 20.71
C GLN A 24 -6.84 -8.37 19.41
N THR A 25 -6.36 -9.39 18.68
CA THR A 25 -5.64 -9.16 17.42
C THR A 25 -6.51 -8.54 16.32
N ILE A 26 -7.78 -8.93 16.25
CA ILE A 26 -8.72 -8.40 15.25
C ILE A 26 -9.08 -6.95 15.57
N GLU A 27 -9.29 -6.62 16.85
CA GLU A 27 -9.61 -5.25 17.27
C GLU A 27 -8.46 -4.28 16.95
N GLU A 28 -7.20 -4.70 17.16
CA GLU A 28 -6.03 -3.89 16.84
C GLU A 28 -5.86 -3.65 15.33
N GLU A 29 -6.03 -4.69 14.51
CA GLU A 29 -5.95 -4.59 13.06
C GLU A 29 -7.04 -3.67 12.49
N VAL A 30 -8.28 -3.82 12.97
CA VAL A 30 -9.42 -2.98 12.57
C VAL A 30 -9.19 -1.53 13.01
N ALA A 31 -8.72 -1.30 14.24
CA ALA A 31 -8.43 0.04 14.74
C ALA A 31 -7.33 0.73 13.92
N GLN A 32 -6.31 -0.01 13.50
CA GLN A 32 -5.24 0.51 12.65
C GLN A 32 -5.75 0.84 11.25
N ALA A 33 -6.60 -0.01 10.65
CA ALA A 33 -7.20 0.22 9.34
C ALA A 33 -8.19 1.40 9.32
N GLN A 34 -8.82 1.70 10.45
CA GLN A 34 -9.78 2.80 10.61
C GLN A 34 -9.15 4.11 11.08
N LYS A 35 -7.83 4.13 11.33
CA LYS A 35 -7.14 5.33 11.76
C LYS A 35 -7.33 6.44 10.70
N PRO A 36 -7.77 7.65 11.11
CA PRO A 36 -7.97 8.73 10.17
C PRO A 36 -6.65 9.07 9.46
N ILE A 37 -6.74 9.37 8.16
CA ILE A 37 -5.60 9.83 7.37
C ILE A 37 -5.07 11.11 8.02
N HIS A 38 -3.76 11.14 8.29
CA HIS A 38 -3.16 12.31 8.91
C HIS A 38 -3.22 13.51 7.94
N PRO A 39 -3.56 14.73 8.39
CA PRO A 39 -3.61 15.90 7.52
C PRO A 39 -2.35 16.14 6.68
N GLU A 40 -1.18 15.82 7.23
CA GLU A 40 0.10 15.89 6.51
C GLU A 40 0.19 14.94 5.32
N THR A 41 -0.46 13.77 5.38
CA THR A 41 -0.50 12.80 4.28
C THR A 41 -1.30 13.37 3.12
N ILE A 42 -2.41 14.07 3.40
CA ILE A 42 -3.23 14.74 2.39
C ILE A 42 -2.42 15.86 1.73
N ALA A 43 -1.77 16.71 2.52
CA ALA A 43 -0.93 17.79 2.00
C ALA A 43 0.24 17.25 1.17
N ALA A 44 0.92 16.20 1.64
CA ALA A 44 2.01 15.55 0.91
C ALA A 44 1.53 14.99 -0.43
N TYR A 45 0.36 14.34 -0.45
CA TYR A 45 -0.24 13.83 -1.68
C TYR A 45 -0.55 14.95 -2.68
N GLN A 46 -1.21 16.02 -2.22
CA GLN A 46 -1.57 17.16 -3.06
C GLN A 46 -0.33 17.83 -3.68
N ASN A 47 0.74 17.98 -2.92
CA ASN A 47 1.95 18.67 -3.35
C ASN A 47 2.84 17.83 -4.27
N ASN A 48 2.80 16.50 -4.18
CA ASN A 48 3.80 15.64 -4.82
C ASN A 48 3.24 14.61 -5.79
N CYS A 49 1.95 14.27 -5.70
CA CYS A 49 1.37 13.12 -6.40
C CYS A 49 0.18 13.51 -7.29
N ALA A 50 -0.62 14.47 -6.84
CA ALA A 50 -1.89 14.82 -7.49
C ALA A 50 -1.75 15.37 -8.92
N SER A 51 -0.58 15.93 -9.28
CA SER A 51 -0.32 16.42 -10.64
C SER A 51 -0.37 15.31 -11.69
N CYS A 52 0.00 14.08 -11.33
CA CYS A 52 -0.02 12.94 -12.23
C CYS A 52 -1.16 11.97 -11.89
N HIS A 53 -1.37 11.65 -10.61
CA HIS A 53 -2.38 10.68 -10.18
C HIS A 53 -3.78 11.28 -9.93
N GLY A 54 -3.93 12.60 -10.13
CA GLY A 54 -5.20 13.33 -9.97
C GLY A 54 -5.55 13.62 -8.51
N VAL A 55 -6.29 14.70 -8.26
CA VAL A 55 -6.65 15.12 -6.89
C VAL A 55 -7.47 14.08 -6.10
N ASN A 56 -8.18 13.19 -6.78
CA ASN A 56 -9.03 12.15 -6.21
C ASN A 56 -8.46 10.75 -6.46
N LEU A 57 -7.14 10.62 -6.66
CA LEU A 57 -6.46 9.33 -6.88
C LEU A 57 -6.94 8.62 -8.17
N GLN A 58 -7.57 9.32 -9.11
CA GLN A 58 -8.24 8.72 -10.26
C GLN A 58 -7.31 8.36 -11.43
N GLY A 59 -6.05 8.76 -11.38
CA GLY A 59 -5.10 8.58 -12.47
C GLY A 59 -5.44 9.45 -13.68
N GLN A 60 -4.70 9.22 -14.76
CA GLN A 60 -4.93 9.87 -16.06
C GLN A 60 -5.93 9.07 -16.90
N GLU A 61 -6.69 9.76 -17.75
CA GLU A 61 -7.55 9.10 -18.73
C GLU A 61 -6.71 8.24 -19.69
N GLY A 62 -7.19 7.06 -20.05
CA GLY A 62 -6.47 6.17 -20.96
C GLY A 62 -5.26 5.46 -20.36
N TRP A 63 -5.02 5.53 -19.04
CA TRP A 63 -3.82 4.99 -18.38
C TRP A 63 -3.45 3.54 -18.71
N GLN A 64 -4.44 2.73 -19.07
CA GLN A 64 -4.24 1.31 -19.40
C GLN A 64 -3.62 1.11 -20.79
N ASN A 65 -3.92 2.01 -21.74
CA ASN A 65 -3.76 1.75 -23.17
C ASN A 65 -3.01 2.85 -23.91
N THR A 66 -2.69 3.95 -23.23
CA THR A 66 -2.11 5.15 -23.84
C THR A 66 -0.74 5.45 -23.25
N LEU A 67 0.12 6.07 -24.08
CA LEU A 67 1.41 6.60 -23.69
C LEU A 67 1.38 8.13 -23.77
N ASP A 68 2.22 8.78 -22.97
CA ASP A 68 2.51 10.20 -23.14
C ASP A 68 3.40 10.46 -24.37
N GLU A 69 3.71 11.74 -24.59
CA GLU A 69 4.52 12.21 -25.71
C GLU A 69 5.95 11.63 -25.70
N ASP A 70 6.46 11.26 -24.53
CA ASP A 70 7.77 10.65 -24.32
C ASP A 70 7.74 9.11 -24.40
N GLY A 71 6.56 8.53 -24.63
CA GLY A 71 6.35 7.08 -24.74
C GLY A 71 6.23 6.35 -23.40
N HIS A 72 6.07 7.06 -22.28
CA HIS A 72 5.86 6.47 -20.97
C HIS A 72 4.39 6.15 -20.71
N ARG A 73 4.13 5.18 -19.83
CA ARG A 73 2.77 4.87 -19.40
C ARG A 73 2.23 6.05 -18.57
N LEU A 74 1.02 6.46 -18.90
CA LEU A 74 0.27 7.43 -18.13
C LEU A 74 0.03 6.92 -16.69
N ALA A 75 -0.11 7.86 -15.76
CA ALA A 75 -0.20 7.57 -14.34
C ALA A 75 -1.49 6.77 -14.01
N PRO A 76 -1.38 5.58 -13.40
CA PRO A 76 -2.53 4.76 -13.04
C PRO A 76 -3.29 5.33 -11.83
N PRO A 77 -4.56 4.94 -11.61
CA PRO A 77 -5.33 5.31 -10.42
C PRO A 77 -4.75 4.69 -9.14
N LEU A 78 -4.79 5.45 -8.06
CA LEU A 78 -4.43 5.05 -6.69
C LEU A 78 -5.65 4.86 -5.78
N ASN A 79 -6.86 4.97 -6.33
CA ASN A 79 -8.14 4.77 -5.64
C ASN A 79 -8.56 3.28 -5.54
N GLY A 80 -7.67 2.34 -5.84
CA GLY A 80 -7.95 0.89 -5.84
C GLY A 80 -8.48 0.32 -7.15
N THR A 81 -8.75 1.13 -8.18
CA THR A 81 -9.15 0.62 -9.51
C THR A 81 -7.97 0.21 -10.40
N GLY A 82 -6.73 0.48 -9.94
CA GLY A 82 -5.48 0.09 -10.61
C GLY A 82 -4.89 -1.22 -10.07
N HIS A 83 -3.64 -1.53 -10.43
CA HIS A 83 -2.95 -2.74 -9.97
C HIS A 83 -2.30 -2.55 -8.59
N THR A 84 -2.00 -1.31 -8.18
CA THR A 84 -1.11 -1.03 -7.04
C THR A 84 -1.60 -1.58 -5.68
N TRP A 85 -2.88 -1.90 -5.52
CA TRP A 85 -3.48 -2.32 -4.24
C TRP A 85 -3.01 -3.68 -3.72
N HIS A 86 -2.49 -4.58 -4.57
CA HIS A 86 -2.06 -5.91 -4.11
C HIS A 86 -0.61 -5.94 -3.59
N HIS A 87 0.08 -4.80 -3.56
CA HIS A 87 1.43 -4.71 -3.01
C HIS A 87 1.41 -4.36 -1.52
N SER A 88 2.38 -4.88 -0.77
CA SER A 88 2.48 -4.56 0.65
C SER A 88 2.84 -3.09 0.88
N PRO A 89 2.42 -2.48 2.00
CA PRO A 89 2.77 -1.10 2.35
C PRO A 89 4.28 -0.83 2.35
N GLU A 90 5.10 -1.80 2.77
CA GLU A 90 6.56 -1.69 2.81
C GLU A 90 7.15 -1.56 1.41
N TYR A 91 6.65 -2.38 0.47
CA TYR A 91 7.06 -2.29 -0.93
C TYR A 91 6.69 -0.92 -1.52
N LEU A 92 5.44 -0.48 -1.30
CA LEU A 92 4.98 0.82 -1.78
C LEU A 92 5.82 1.97 -1.22
N PHE A 93 6.16 1.93 0.07
CA PHE A 93 7.03 2.93 0.68
C PHE A 93 8.44 2.96 0.07
N GLN A 94 9.02 1.79 -0.22
CA GLN A 94 10.32 1.71 -0.89
C GLN A 94 10.27 2.28 -2.31
N VAL A 95 9.20 2.00 -3.06
CA VAL A 95 8.98 2.57 -4.40
C VAL A 95 8.88 4.09 -4.35
N ILE A 96 8.09 4.64 -3.41
CA ILE A 96 7.97 6.09 -3.21
C ILE A 96 9.33 6.72 -2.91
N LYS A 97 10.12 6.10 -2.02
CA LYS A 97 11.46 6.58 -1.65
C LYS A 97 12.42 6.54 -2.84
N LEU A 98 12.40 5.46 -3.62
CA LEU A 98 13.23 5.31 -4.81
C LEU A 98 12.91 6.40 -5.85
N ILE A 99 11.63 6.63 -6.13
CA ILE A 99 11.21 7.67 -7.08
C ILE A 99 11.60 9.07 -6.58
N THR A 100 11.45 9.31 -5.27
CA THR A 100 11.87 10.58 -4.66
C THR A 100 13.37 10.80 -4.78
N TYR A 101 14.18 9.76 -4.55
CA TYR A 101 15.63 9.80 -4.71
C TYR A 101 16.04 10.07 -6.16
N ILE A 102 15.43 9.36 -7.12
CA ILE A 102 15.69 9.57 -8.55
C ILE A 102 15.38 11.02 -8.97
N ARG A 103 14.28 11.60 -8.46
CA ARG A 103 13.88 12.98 -8.75
C ARG A 103 14.88 14.02 -8.23
N GLN A 104 15.52 13.75 -7.09
CA GLN A 104 16.43 14.71 -6.44
C GLN A 104 17.86 14.63 -6.96
N GLU A 105 18.35 13.41 -7.24
CA GLU A 105 19.78 13.16 -7.46
C GLU A 105 20.14 12.84 -8.91
N TRP A 106 19.15 12.58 -9.79
CA TRP A 106 19.42 12.12 -11.16
C TRP A 106 18.90 13.11 -12.21
N PRO A 107 19.71 14.07 -12.67
CA PRO A 107 19.33 14.93 -13.77
C PRO A 107 19.34 14.12 -15.07
N VAL A 108 18.13 13.82 -15.56
CA VAL A 108 17.76 13.50 -16.95
C VAL A 108 18.77 12.66 -17.73
N GLN A 109 18.58 11.33 -17.72
CA GLN A 109 19.08 10.39 -18.75
C GLN A 109 18.42 8.99 -18.68
N ILE A 110 17.22 8.88 -18.07
CA ILE A 110 16.55 7.58 -17.93
C ILE A 110 16.15 7.00 -19.30
N GLN A 111 15.80 7.85 -20.27
CA GLN A 111 15.51 7.37 -21.61
C GLN A 111 16.74 6.73 -22.26
N ASP A 112 17.94 7.28 -22.04
CA ASP A 112 19.18 6.74 -22.60
C ASP A 112 19.56 5.40 -21.95
N VAL A 113 19.37 5.26 -20.63
CA VAL A 113 19.61 3.98 -19.91
C VAL A 113 18.55 2.92 -20.24
N TYR A 114 17.30 3.33 -20.44
CA TYR A 114 16.23 2.43 -20.88
C TYR A 114 16.50 1.96 -22.32
N ASN A 115 16.80 2.88 -23.23
CA ASN A 115 17.12 2.58 -24.63
C ASN A 115 18.37 1.69 -24.75
N SER A 116 19.42 1.94 -23.96
CA SER A 116 20.66 1.13 -23.99
C SER A 116 20.52 -0.30 -23.44
N ARG A 117 19.40 -0.64 -22.81
CA ARG A 117 19.16 -1.98 -22.24
C ARG A 117 18.41 -2.89 -23.21
N TYR A 118 17.71 -2.32 -24.19
CA TYR A 118 16.86 -3.03 -25.13
C TYR A 118 17.30 -2.89 -26.60
N GLU A 119 18.45 -2.23 -26.84
CA GLU A 119 19.30 -2.39 -28.03
C GLU A 119 20.37 -3.47 -27.79
#